data_AF-A0A1E4T5L8-F1
#
_entry.id   AF-A0A1E4T5L8-F1
#
_cell.length_a   1.000
_cell.length_b   1.000
_cell.length_c   1.000
_cell.angle_alpha   90.00
_cell.angle_beta   90.00
_cell.angle_gamma   90.00
#
_symmetry.space_group_name_H-M   'P 1'
#
loop_
_entity.id
_entity.type
_entity.pdbx_description
1 polymer ?
#
loop_
_entity_poly.entity_id
_entity_poly.type
_entity_poly.pdbx_seq_one_letter_code
_entity_poly.pdbx_strand_id
1 'polypeptide(L)'
;IAFLFSLVLAAYLGFANISLPHDKLIHFAMFFVMSFLFYWILEFKSQRIIRNCSFIICTIVGGIGSEFIQHVVAPERTFDWYDIVANVAGSIVAIVSSSYYHACTVRNKRTKR
;
A
#
# COMPACT_ATOMS: atom_id res chain seq x y z
N ILE A 1 11.78 5.70 -8.40
CA ILE A 1 12.69 5.94 -7.24
C ILE A 1 11.91 6.04 -5.94
N ALA A 2 10.95 6.96 -5.79
CA ALA A 2 10.14 7.10 -4.56
C ALA A 2 9.47 5.78 -4.10
N PHE A 3 8.89 5.01 -5.01
CA PHE A 3 8.29 3.71 -4.69
C PHE A 3 9.32 2.72 -4.11
N LEU A 4 10.51 2.62 -4.72
CA LEU A 4 11.58 1.75 -4.22
C LEU A 4 12.04 2.19 -2.83
N PHE A 5 12.15 3.49 -2.60
CA PHE A 5 12.46 4.03 -1.27
C PHE A 5 11.40 3.64 -0.24
N SER A 6 10.11 3.75 -0.58
CA SER A 6 9.02 3.32 0.32
C SER A 6 9.06 1.82 0.61
N LEU A 7 9.49 0.99 -0.35
CA LEU A 7 9.63 -0.46 -0.17
C LEU A 7 10.76 -0.79 0.82
N VAL A 8 11.92 -0.12 0.66
CA VAL A 8 13.07 -0.28 1.58
C VAL A 8 12.71 0.19 2.97
N LEU A 9 12.01 1.33 3.08
CA LEU A 9 11.54 1.85 4.36
C LEU A 9 10.55 0.88 5.03
N ALA A 10 9.60 0.31 4.28
CA ALA A 10 8.66 -0.68 4.79
C ALA A 10 9.37 -1.94 5.30
N ALA A 11 10.33 -2.46 4.53
CA ALA A 11 11.13 -3.61 4.96
C ALA A 11 11.92 -3.29 6.23
N TYR A 12 12.57 -2.13 6.28
CA TYR A 12 13.31 -1.71 7.47
C TYR A 12 12.40 -1.63 8.70
N LEU A 13 11.27 -0.92 8.62
CA LEU A 13 10.34 -0.79 9.75
C LEU A 13 9.71 -2.13 10.16
N GLY A 14 9.39 -2.98 9.19
CA GLY A 14 8.74 -4.26 9.45
C GLY A 14 9.64 -5.29 10.14
N PHE A 15 10.93 -5.34 9.77
CA PHE A 15 11.88 -6.30 10.33
C PHE A 15 12.77 -5.73 11.43
N ALA A 16 12.88 -4.40 11.56
CA ALA A 16 13.64 -3.80 12.65
C ALA A 16 12.97 -4.09 13.99
N ASN A 17 13.74 -4.55 14.97
CA ASN A 17 13.27 -4.78 16.34
C ASN A 17 13.19 -3.46 17.11
N ILE A 18 12.30 -2.57 16.65
CA ILE A 18 12.01 -1.27 17.24
C ILE A 18 10.55 -1.26 17.70
N SER A 19 10.31 -0.80 18.93
CA SER A 19 8.96 -0.50 19.40
C SER A 19 8.65 0.95 19.10
N LEU A 20 7.77 1.17 18.13
CA LEU A 20 7.32 2.51 17.78
C LEU A 20 5.96 2.79 18.43
N PRO A 21 5.72 4.02 18.91
CA PRO A 21 4.40 4.42 19.37
C PRO A 21 3.44 4.43 18.17
N HIS A 22 2.22 3.92 18.36
CA HIS A 22 1.19 3.84 17.32
C HIS A 22 1.56 2.97 16.10
N ASP A 23 2.06 1.76 16.34
CA ASP A 23 2.44 0.79 15.30
C ASP A 23 1.37 0.63 14.20
N LYS A 24 0.10 0.50 14.60
CA LYS A 24 -1.06 0.41 13.69
C LYS A 24 -1.18 1.60 12.72
N LEU A 25 -0.86 2.81 13.18
CA LEU A 25 -0.88 4.01 12.34
C LEU A 25 0.28 3.99 11.33
N ILE A 26 1.44 3.47 11.74
CA ILE A 26 2.60 3.31 10.87
C ILE A 26 2.30 2.28 9.78
N HIS A 27 1.72 1.14 10.14
CA HIS A 27 1.22 0.13 9.21
C HIS A 27 0.24 0.74 8.19
N PHE A 28 -0.76 1.47 8.67
CA PHE A 28 -1.70 2.17 7.80
C PHE A 28 -1.00 3.17 6.86
N ALA A 29 -0.14 4.04 7.39
CA ALA A 29 0.52 5.09 6.62
C ALA A 29 1.50 4.52 5.59
N MET A 30 2.27 3.49 5.96
CA MET A 30 3.22 2.83 5.06
C MET A 30 2.50 2.15 3.90
N PHE A 31 1.44 1.39 4.18
CA PHE A 31 0.65 0.75 3.13
C PHE A 31 -0.14 1.75 2.28
N PHE A 32 -0.57 2.88 2.86
CA PHE A 32 -1.18 3.97 2.10
C PHE A 32 -0.17 4.56 1.11
N VAL A 33 1.00 5.01 1.58
CA VAL A 33 2.02 5.65 0.72
C VAL A 33 2.52 4.69 -0.34
N MET A 34 2.82 3.44 0.04
CA MET A 34 3.30 2.42 -0.89
C MET A 34 2.26 2.13 -1.99
N SER A 35 1.00 1.93 -1.62
CA SER A 35 -0.08 1.65 -2.60
C SER A 35 -0.38 2.86 -3.48
N PHE A 36 -0.32 4.07 -2.93
CA PHE A 36 -0.49 5.31 -3.68
C PHE A 36 0.62 5.45 -4.73
N LEU A 37 1.89 5.32 -4.32
CA LEU A 37 3.02 5.41 -5.22
C LEU A 37 2.98 4.29 -6.28
N PHE A 38 2.60 3.07 -5.89
CA PHE A 38 2.44 1.95 -6.83
C PHE A 38 1.36 2.21 -7.89
N TYR A 39 0.23 2.79 -7.50
CA TYR A 39 -0.84 3.14 -8.44
C TYR A 39 -0.39 4.15 -9.49
N TRP A 40 0.41 5.15 -9.08
CA TRP A 40 0.81 6.25 -9.96
C TRP A 40 2.12 6.03 -10.73
N ILE A 41 2.99 5.11 -10.29
CA ILE A 41 4.23 4.81 -11.01
C ILE A 41 4.01 3.95 -12.26
N LEU A 42 2.93 3.17 -12.30
CA LEU A 42 2.64 2.26 -13.40
C LEU A 42 1.69 2.93 -14.41
N GLU A 43 2.19 3.13 -15.62
CA GLU A 43 1.40 3.69 -16.71
C GLU A 43 0.62 2.60 -17.46
N PHE A 44 -0.58 2.27 -16.97
CA PHE A 44 -1.50 1.41 -17.71
C PHE A 44 -2.49 2.21 -18.55
N LYS A 45 -2.83 1.67 -19.73
CA LYS A 45 -3.86 2.23 -20.62
C LYS A 45 -5.29 2.15 -20.03
N SER A 46 -5.51 1.28 -19.04
CA SER A 46 -6.84 1.05 -18.45
C SER A 46 -6.81 1.26 -16.95
N GLN A 47 -7.69 2.15 -16.46
CA GLN A 47 -7.91 2.41 -15.04
C GLN A 47 -8.32 1.15 -14.27
N ARG A 48 -9.06 0.24 -14.90
CA ARG A 48 -9.49 -1.01 -14.28
C ARG A 48 -8.30 -1.94 -14.02
N ILE A 49 -7.35 -2.00 -14.95
CA ILE A 49 -6.18 -2.86 -14.83
C ILE A 49 -5.29 -2.35 -13.69
N ILE A 50 -4.92 -1.06 -13.68
CA ILE A 50 -4.08 -0.52 -12.60
C ILE A 50 -4.73 -0.71 -11.23
N ARG A 51 -6.03 -0.42 -11.08
CA ARG A 51 -6.74 -0.61 -9.82
C ARG A 51 -6.70 -2.06 -9.34
N ASN A 52 -6.98 -3.01 -10.23
CA ASN A 52 -6.98 -4.43 -9.89
C ASN A 52 -5.56 -4.93 -9.55
N CYS A 53 -4.55 -4.51 -10.32
CA CYS A 53 -3.16 -4.83 -10.04
C CYS A 53 -2.69 -4.26 -8.70
N SER A 54 -2.98 -2.98 -8.41
CA SER A 54 -2.67 -2.36 -7.11
C SER A 54 -3.37 -3.08 -5.96
N PHE A 55 -4.63 -3.47 -6.12
CA PHE A 55 -5.35 -4.22 -5.09
C PHE A 55 -4.71 -5.60 -4.83
N ILE A 56 -4.43 -6.37 -5.88
CA ILE A 56 -3.83 -7.69 -5.72
C ILE A 56 -2.43 -7.58 -5.10
N ILE A 57 -1.58 -6.69 -5.64
CA ILE A 57 -0.17 -6.61 -5.25
C ILE A 57 -0.02 -5.92 -3.89
N CYS A 58 -0.65 -4.77 -3.68
CA CYS A 58 -0.42 -4.00 -2.45
C CYS A 58 -1.32 -4.44 -1.29
N THR A 59 -2.57 -4.83 -1.55
CA THR A 59 -3.52 -5.19 -0.49
C THR A 59 -3.45 -6.68 -0.13
N ILE A 60 -3.52 -7.57 -1.13
CA ILE A 60 -3.53 -9.01 -0.85
C ILE A 60 -2.11 -9.51 -0.59
N VAL A 61 -1.21 -9.37 -1.57
CA VAL A 61 0.15 -9.90 -1.43
C VAL A 61 0.95 -9.08 -0.40
N GLY A 62 0.94 -7.75 -0.53
CA GLY A 62 1.62 -6.86 0.40
C GLY A 62 0.96 -6.85 1.78
N GLY A 63 -0.30 -6.43 1.86
CA GLY A 63 -0.94 -6.11 3.14
C GLY A 63 -1.18 -7.32 4.04
N ILE A 64 -1.56 -8.46 3.46
CA ILE A 64 -1.77 -9.70 4.19
C ILE A 64 -0.45 -10.48 4.25
N GLY A 65 0.23 -10.67 3.11
CA GLY A 65 1.42 -11.50 3.03
C GLY A 65 2.63 -10.97 3.82
N SER A 66 2.76 -9.64 3.98
CA SER A 66 3.85 -9.06 4.79
C SER A 66 3.85 -9.56 6.23
N GLU A 67 2.68 -9.66 6.87
CA GLU A 67 2.56 -10.13 8.25
C GLU A 67 3.04 -11.58 8.40
N PHE A 68 2.66 -12.44 7.45
CA PHE A 68 3.14 -13.83 7.41
C PHE A 68 4.66 -13.90 7.24
N ILE A 69 5.21 -13.07 6.36
CA ILE A 69 6.67 -13.03 6.13
C ILE A 69 7.38 -12.49 7.37
N GLN A 70 6.87 -11.44 8.01
CA GLN A 70 7.41 -10.87 9.23
C GLN A 70 7.42 -11.89 10.37
N HIS A 71 6.33 -12.62 10.55
CA HIS A 71 6.25 -13.66 11.57
C HIS A 71 7.23 -14.82 11.34
N VAL A 72 7.46 -15.20 10.08
CA VAL A 72 8.41 -16.28 9.71
C VAL A 72 9.87 -15.82 9.80
N VAL A 73 10.16 -14.58 9.41
CA VAL A 73 11.54 -14.06 9.29
C VAL A 73 12.02 -13.40 10.59
N ALA A 74 11.13 -12.81 11.38
CA ALA A 74 11.43 -12.17 12.66
C ALA A 74 10.70 -12.92 13.80
N PRO A 75 11.31 -13.98 14.35
CA PRO A 75 10.67 -14.84 15.37
C PRO A 75 10.27 -14.09 16.64
N GLU A 76 10.94 -12.96 16.90
CA GLU A 76 10.66 -12.05 18.02
C GLU A 76 9.32 -11.31 17.88
N ARG A 77 8.76 -11.23 16.66
CA ARG A 77 7.50 -10.54 16.38
C ARG A 77 6.32 -11.49 16.42
N THR A 78 5.39 -11.18 17.30
CA THR A 78 4.10 -11.86 17.38
C THR A 78 3.22 -11.43 16.22
N PHE A 79 2.60 -12.41 15.57
CA PHE A 79 1.61 -12.18 14.53
C PHE A 79 0.41 -11.37 15.09
N ASP A 80 0.08 -10.22 14.50
CA ASP A 80 -1.06 -9.39 14.88
C ASP A 80 -2.07 -9.19 13.73
N TRP A 81 -3.30 -9.66 13.93
CA TRP A 81 -4.41 -9.45 13.00
C TRP A 81 -4.74 -7.97 12.78
N TYR A 82 -4.54 -7.12 13.78
CA TYR A 82 -4.82 -5.69 13.68
C TYR A 82 -3.84 -4.97 12.74
N ASP A 83 -2.62 -5.48 12.58
CA ASP A 83 -1.64 -4.93 11.65
C ASP A 83 -2.03 -5.25 10.20
N ILE A 84 -2.53 -6.46 9.95
CA ILE A 84 -3.16 -6.80 8.65
C ILE A 84 -4.32 -5.86 8.35
N VAL A 85 -5.20 -5.60 9.32
CA VAL A 85 -6.33 -4.67 9.14
C VAL A 85 -5.84 -3.26 8.82
N ALA A 86 -4.81 -2.77 9.50
CA ALA A 86 -4.20 -1.47 9.23
C ALA A 86 -3.58 -1.41 7.82
N ASN A 87 -2.84 -2.43 7.42
CA ASN A 87 -2.23 -2.54 6.08
C ASN A 87 -3.30 -2.53 4.98
N VAL A 88 -4.34 -3.34 5.15
CA VAL A 88 -5.47 -3.46 4.21
C VAL A 88 -6.22 -2.14 4.13
N ALA A 89 -6.53 -1.50 5.27
CA ALA A 89 -7.21 -0.22 5.30
C ALA A 89 -6.40 0.88 4.60
N GLY A 90 -5.10 0.99 4.87
CA GLY A 90 -4.20 1.96 4.23
C GLY A 90 -4.16 1.80 2.72
N SER A 91 -3.99 0.56 2.25
CA SER A 91 -3.93 0.26 0.82
C SER A 91 -5.27 0.53 0.10
N ILE A 92 -6.41 0.17 0.70
CA ILE A 92 -7.74 0.45 0.13
C ILE A 92 -7.96 1.97 0.01
N VAL A 93 -7.67 2.74 1.07
CA VAL A 93 -7.85 4.20 1.06
C VAL A 93 -6.98 4.85 -0.02
N ALA A 94 -5.75 4.40 -0.20
CA ALA A 94 -4.86 4.88 -1.26
C ALA A 94 -5.38 4.55 -2.67
N ILE A 95 -5.87 3.33 -2.89
CA ILE A 95 -6.38 2.89 -4.20
C ILE A 95 -7.67 3.63 -4.54
N VAL A 96 -8.59 3.78 -3.59
CA VAL A 96 -9.87 4.48 -3.78
C VAL A 96 -9.64 5.95 -4.10
N SER A 97 -8.84 6.65 -3.29
CA SER A 97 -8.52 8.07 -3.51
C SER A 97 -7.81 8.29 -4.87
N SER A 98 -6.86 7.42 -5.22
CA SER A 98 -6.16 7.49 -6.51
C SER A 98 -7.07 7.19 -7.71
N SER A 99 -7.95 6.19 -7.57
CA SER A 99 -8.94 5.85 -8.60
C SER A 99 -9.91 6.99 -8.84
N TYR A 100 -10.39 7.63 -7.77
CA TYR A 100 -11.27 8.79 -7.84
C TYR A 100 -10.60 9.97 -8.56
N TYR A 101 -9.38 10.34 -8.15
CA TYR A 101 -8.64 11.43 -8.78
C TYR A 101 -8.32 11.16 -10.26
N HIS A 102 -7.93 9.92 -10.60
CA HIS A 102 -7.68 9.53 -11.97
C HIS A 102 -8.97 9.61 -12.83
N ALA A 103 -10.11 9.17 -12.31
CA ALA A 103 -11.40 9.30 -12.98
C ALA A 103 -11.79 10.77 -13.23
N CYS A 104 -11.64 11.64 -12.23
CA CYS A 104 -11.91 13.07 -12.34
C CYS A 104 -11.04 13.74 -13.41
N THR A 105 -9.75 13.39 -13.45
CA THR A 105 -8.80 13.95 -14.42
C THR A 105 -9.18 13.56 -15.85
N VAL A 106 -9.59 12.31 -16.08
CA VAL A 106 -10.06 11.85 -17.40
C VAL A 106 -11.36 12.53 -17.81
N ARG A 107 -12.30 12.73 -16.88
CA ARG A 107 -13.56 13.46 -17.13
C ARG A 107 -13.29 14.89 -17.59
N ASN A 108 -12.42 15.62 -16.89
CA ASN A 108 -12.09 17.01 -17.23
C ASN A 108 -11.43 17.15 -18.62
N LYS A 109 -10.62 16.18 -19.04
CA LYS A 109 -10.02 16.18 -20.39
C LYS A 109 -11.04 15.96 -21.52
N ARG A 110 -12.14 15.24 -21.24
CA ARG A 110 -13.23 15.02 -22.21
C ARG A 110 -14.12 16.25 -22.38
N THR A 111 -14.36 17.02 -21.31
CA THR A 111 -15.19 18.24 -21.36
C THR A 111 -14.49 19.41 -22.05
N LYS A 112 -13.15 19.40 -22.15
CA LYS A 112 -12.35 20.45 -22.82
C LYS A 112 -12.05 20.15 -24.31
N ARG A 113 -12.51 19.01 -24.83
CA ARG A 113 -12.47 18.66 -26.25
C ARG A 113 -13.83 18.90 -26.87
#